data_AF-Q2YAF6-F1
#
_entry.id   AF-Q2YAF6-F1
#
_cell.length_a   1.000
_cell.length_b   1.000
_cell.length_c   1.000
_cell.angle_alpha   90.00
_cell.angle_beta   90.00
_cell.angle_gamma   90.00
#
_symmetry.space_group_name_H-M   'P 1'
#
loop_
_entity.id
_entity.type
_entity.pdbx_description
1 polymer ?
#
loop_
_entity_poly.entity_id
_entity_poly.type
_entity_poly.pdbx_seq_one_letter_code
_entity_poly.pdbx_strand_id
1 'polypeptide(L)'
;MKNTTLILTFVALAGLVGCSRTDPYTPPSDATGEDIFSTNCTKCHKPEAGAAMILSEKMANKDAIIQKVQKGSMGMTAFPNIQGEPAQRLAEYVLANSKTK
;
A
#
# COMPACT_ATOMS: atom_id res chain seq x y z
N MET A 1 -15.68 -61.39 3.44
CA MET A 1 -16.06 -60.29 4.35
C MET A 1 -14.86 -59.38 4.56
N LYS A 2 -15.10 -58.06 4.54
CA LYS A 2 -14.19 -56.93 4.81
C LYS A 2 -13.36 -56.40 3.62
N ASN A 3 -14.12 -55.77 2.75
CA ASN A 3 -13.76 -54.59 1.97
C ASN A 3 -13.43 -53.45 2.95
N THR A 4 -12.30 -52.74 2.81
CA THR A 4 -12.27 -51.26 2.91
C THR A 4 -10.94 -50.72 2.36
N THR A 5 -10.91 -50.49 1.05
CA THR A 5 -9.95 -49.57 0.42
C THR A 5 -10.54 -48.18 0.56
N LEU A 6 -9.99 -47.34 1.47
CA LEU A 6 -10.25 -45.90 1.45
C LEU A 6 -9.21 -45.17 2.32
N ILE A 7 -8.02 -44.94 1.76
CA ILE A 7 -7.09 -43.96 2.33
C ILE A 7 -7.44 -42.61 1.71
N LEU A 8 -7.95 -41.75 2.57
CA LEU A 8 -8.37 -40.39 2.34
C LEU A 8 -7.27 -39.57 1.66
N THR A 9 -7.64 -39.00 0.50
CA THR A 9 -6.93 -37.92 -0.16
C THR A 9 -6.87 -36.69 0.75
N PHE A 10 -5.72 -36.46 1.38
CA PHE A 10 -5.37 -35.17 1.98
C PHE A 10 -5.20 -34.15 0.84
N VAL A 11 -6.28 -33.46 0.50
CA VAL A 11 -6.24 -32.30 -0.39
C VAL A 11 -5.39 -31.23 0.27
N ALA A 12 -4.26 -30.92 -0.36
CA ALA A 12 -3.34 -29.87 0.04
C ALA A 12 -4.07 -28.51 0.06
N LEU A 13 -4.41 -28.05 1.26
CA LEU A 13 -4.91 -26.69 1.52
C LEU A 13 -3.73 -25.71 1.59
N ALA A 14 -2.91 -25.66 0.55
CA ALA A 14 -1.75 -24.77 0.44
C ALA A 14 -1.85 -23.96 -0.84
N GLY A 15 -2.79 -23.02 -0.90
CA GLY A 15 -2.93 -22.17 -2.08
C GLY A 15 -4.09 -21.22 -1.97
N LEU A 16 -3.96 -20.18 -1.14
CA LEU A 16 -4.71 -18.92 -1.24
C LEU A 16 -4.19 -17.84 -0.26
N VAL A 17 -2.94 -17.92 0.21
CA VAL A 17 -2.23 -16.69 0.61
C VAL A 17 -1.93 -15.95 -0.68
N GLY A 18 -2.91 -15.17 -1.14
CA GLY A 18 -2.65 -14.16 -2.15
C GLY A 18 -1.45 -13.36 -1.68
N CYS A 19 -0.40 -13.28 -2.49
CA CYS A 19 0.79 -12.52 -2.16
C CYS A 19 0.41 -11.04 -2.08
N SER A 20 -0.14 -10.61 -0.95
CA SER A 20 -0.23 -9.21 -0.56
C SER A 20 1.21 -8.75 -0.50
N ARG A 21 1.69 -8.13 -1.59
CA ARG A 21 2.99 -7.49 -1.59
C ARG A 21 2.89 -6.40 -0.52
N THR A 22 3.72 -6.54 0.49
CA THR A 22 3.91 -5.54 1.54
C THR A 22 5.36 -5.08 1.44
N ASP A 23 5.57 -3.78 1.64
CA ASP A 23 6.88 -3.18 1.73
C ASP A 23 7.13 -2.79 3.19
N PRO A 24 8.22 -3.28 3.82
CA PRO A 24 8.47 -3.08 5.24
C PRO A 24 9.06 -1.70 5.58
N TYR A 25 9.18 -0.80 4.60
CA TYR A 25 9.73 0.53 4.83
C TYR A 25 9.06 1.25 5.99
N THR A 26 9.91 1.71 6.91
CA THR A 26 9.52 2.45 8.09
C THR A 26 10.20 3.82 8.01
N PRO A 27 9.45 4.92 7.88
CA PRO A 27 10.03 6.25 7.89
C PRO A 27 10.75 6.56 9.21
N PRO A 28 11.87 7.30 9.18
CA PRO A 28 12.37 7.99 10.36
C PRO A 28 11.27 8.85 10.99
N SER A 29 11.27 8.99 12.32
CA SER A 29 10.22 9.70 13.05
C SER A 29 10.12 11.18 12.65
N ASP A 30 11.23 11.78 12.26
CA ASP A 30 11.41 13.17 11.84
C ASP A 30 11.30 13.37 10.31
N ALA A 31 11.15 12.30 9.53
CA ALA A 31 11.04 12.39 8.07
C ALA A 31 9.85 13.25 7.65
N THR A 32 10.07 14.19 6.73
CA THR A 32 8.98 15.00 6.18
C THR A 32 8.12 14.16 5.23
N GLY A 33 6.92 14.66 4.89
CA GLY A 33 6.08 14.00 3.89
C GLY A 33 6.75 13.89 2.53
N GLU A 34 7.55 14.90 2.16
CA GLU A 34 8.35 14.90 0.93
C GLU A 34 9.46 13.86 0.97
N ASP A 35 10.18 13.72 2.09
CA ASP A 35 11.22 12.70 2.25
C ASP A 35 10.66 11.29 2.07
N ILE A 36 9.51 11.02 2.70
CA ILE A 36 8.82 9.73 2.60
C ILE A 36 8.39 9.47 1.15
N PHE A 37 7.81 10.48 0.50
CA PHE A 37 7.33 10.37 -0.87
C PHE A 37 8.49 10.14 -1.85
N SER A 38 9.53 10.97 -1.78
CA SER A 38 10.70 10.92 -2.66
C SER A 38 11.46 9.60 -2.50
N THR A 39 11.66 9.13 -1.27
CA THR A 39 12.42 7.91 -0.97
C THR A 39 11.75 6.65 -1.52
N ASN A 40 10.43 6.56 -1.44
CA ASN A 40 9.75 5.28 -1.68
C ASN A 40 8.60 5.35 -2.68
N CYS A 41 7.79 6.40 -2.67
CA CYS A 41 6.63 6.50 -3.55
C CYS A 41 7.04 6.77 -5.01
N THR A 42 8.10 7.55 -5.23
CA THR A 42 8.59 7.89 -6.59
C THR A 42 9.18 6.72 -7.35
N LYS A 43 9.38 5.56 -6.71
CA LYS A 43 9.76 4.32 -7.40
C LYS A 43 8.70 3.90 -8.41
N CYS A 44 7.43 4.21 -8.16
CA CYS A 44 6.31 3.92 -9.07
C CYS A 44 5.50 5.18 -9.44
N HIS A 45 5.33 6.14 -8.52
CA HIS A 45 4.58 7.37 -8.74
C HIS A 45 5.52 8.49 -9.20
N LYS A 46 5.78 8.55 -10.51
CA LYS A 46 6.61 9.63 -11.08
C LYS A 46 5.81 10.94 -11.10
N PRO A 47 6.33 12.02 -10.49
CA PRO A 47 5.73 13.34 -10.63
C PRO A 47 5.64 13.73 -12.11
N GLU A 48 4.52 14.33 -12.50
CA GLU A 48 4.25 14.75 -13.87
C GLU A 48 3.54 16.11 -13.86
N ALA A 49 3.85 16.96 -14.85
CA ALA A 49 3.19 18.26 -15.05
C ALA A 49 3.11 19.14 -13.78
N GLY A 50 4.19 19.13 -12.98
CA GLY A 50 4.32 19.90 -11.74
C GLY A 50 3.47 19.39 -10.58
N ALA A 51 2.96 18.16 -10.63
CA ALA A 51 2.22 17.53 -9.54
C ALA A 51 2.93 16.25 -9.10
N ALA A 52 2.92 15.98 -7.78
CA ALA A 52 3.40 14.74 -7.20
C ALA A 52 2.63 13.53 -7.74
N MET A 53 1.31 13.66 -7.88
CA MET A 53 0.46 12.69 -8.56
C MET A 53 -0.87 13.31 -9.03
N ILE A 54 -1.62 12.55 -9.80
CA ILE A 54 -3.02 12.83 -10.12
C ILE A 54 -3.90 11.96 -9.21
N LEU A 55 -4.73 12.60 -8.40
CA LEU A 55 -5.69 11.96 -7.51
C LEU A 55 -7.06 11.94 -8.17
N SER A 56 -7.82 10.87 -7.94
CA SER A 56 -9.27 10.93 -8.14
C SER A 56 -9.91 11.72 -7.00
N GLU A 57 -11.10 12.28 -7.23
CA GLU A 57 -11.86 13.00 -6.19
C GLU A 57 -11.99 12.19 -4.89
N LYS A 58 -12.24 10.87 -4.99
CA LYS A 58 -12.33 9.96 -3.84
C LYS A 58 -11.02 9.85 -3.03
N MET A 59 -9.88 10.05 -3.69
CA MET A 59 -8.55 9.99 -3.07
C MET A 59 -8.07 11.34 -2.58
N ALA A 60 -8.73 12.45 -2.92
CA ALA A 60 -8.34 13.80 -2.55
C ALA A 60 -8.70 14.14 -1.08
N ASN A 61 -8.42 13.23 -0.14
CA ASN A 61 -8.50 13.46 1.30
C ASN A 61 -7.47 12.62 2.05
N LYS A 62 -7.12 13.06 3.27
CA LYS A 62 -6.00 12.46 4.05
C LYS A 62 -6.26 11.00 4.37
N ASP A 63 -7.46 10.69 4.86
CA ASP A 63 -7.81 9.34 5.32
C ASP A 63 -7.77 8.33 4.17
N ALA A 64 -8.28 8.68 2.99
CA ALA A 64 -8.24 7.82 1.82
C ALA A 64 -6.79 7.52 1.41
N ILE A 65 -5.90 8.52 1.41
CA ILE A 65 -4.48 8.35 1.08
C ILE A 65 -3.81 7.43 2.09
N ILE A 66 -3.99 7.69 3.40
CA ILE A 66 -3.40 6.87 4.47
C ILE A 66 -3.87 5.41 4.33
N GLN A 67 -5.17 5.20 4.18
CA GLN A 67 -5.75 3.87 4.01
C GLN A 67 -5.19 3.17 2.76
N LYS A 68 -5.04 3.89 1.65
CA LYS A 68 -4.48 3.35 0.40
C LYS A 68 -3.02 2.95 0.55
N VAL A 69 -2.20 3.76 1.22
CA VAL A 69 -0.80 3.45 1.48
C VAL A 69 -0.67 2.22 2.38
N GLN A 70 -1.46 2.15 3.44
CA GLN A 70 -1.40 1.06 4.43
C GLN A 70 -1.95 -0.26 3.90
N LYS A 71 -3.01 -0.23 3.07
CA LYS A 71 -3.67 -1.44 2.55
C LYS A 71 -3.20 -1.84 1.16
N GLY A 72 -2.58 -0.92 0.42
CA GLY A 72 -2.23 -1.12 -0.97
C GLY A 72 -3.46 -1.33 -1.87
N SER A 73 -3.23 -1.94 -3.03
CA SER A 73 -4.24 -2.45 -3.96
C SER A 73 -3.60 -3.41 -4.95
N MET A 74 -4.35 -3.85 -5.97
CA MET A 74 -3.85 -4.77 -6.99
C MET A 74 -2.54 -4.30 -7.66
N GLY A 75 -2.37 -2.99 -7.89
CA GLY A 75 -1.18 -2.40 -8.52
C GLY A 75 -0.24 -1.66 -7.56
N MET A 76 -0.53 -1.62 -6.26
CA MET A 76 0.24 -0.88 -5.27
C MET A 76 0.48 -1.75 -4.06
N THR A 77 1.75 -2.01 -3.73
CA THR A 77 2.12 -2.72 -2.50
C THR A 77 1.59 -1.97 -1.26
N ALA A 78 1.30 -2.71 -0.20
CA ALA A 78 0.93 -2.12 1.09
C ALA A 78 2.18 -1.68 1.85
N PHE A 79 2.12 -0.57 2.57
CA PHE A 79 3.18 -0.05 3.44
C PHE A 79 2.69 -0.02 4.89
N PRO A 80 2.60 -1.17 5.59
CA PRO A 80 1.96 -1.26 6.90
C PRO A 80 2.69 -0.48 8.00
N ASN A 81 3.98 -0.15 7.81
CA ASN A 81 4.78 0.56 8.81
C ASN A 81 4.73 2.09 8.68
N ILE A 82 4.07 2.62 7.63
CA ILE A 82 3.79 4.06 7.51
C ILE A 82 2.51 4.34 8.31
N GLN A 83 2.67 4.67 9.59
CA GLN A 83 1.59 4.91 10.54
C GLN A 83 1.80 6.24 11.29
N GLY A 84 0.81 6.65 12.09
CA GLY A 84 0.91 7.81 12.98
C GLY A 84 1.29 9.10 12.25
N GLU A 85 2.17 9.89 12.87
CA GLU A 85 2.65 11.16 12.33
C GLU A 85 3.29 11.07 10.94
N PRO A 86 4.19 10.10 10.64
CA PRO A 86 4.69 9.91 9.28
C PRO A 86 3.60 9.73 8.22
N ALA A 87 2.53 8.97 8.53
CA ALA A 87 1.41 8.77 7.61
C ALA A 87 0.63 10.08 7.38
N GLN A 88 0.44 10.87 8.44
CA GLN A 88 -0.23 12.18 8.32
C GLN A 88 0.56 13.15 7.45
N ARG A 89 1.88 13.28 7.69
CA ARG A 89 2.76 14.17 6.90
C ARG A 89 2.82 13.75 5.44
N LEU A 90 2.91 12.44 5.15
CA LEU A 90 2.87 11.92 3.79
C LEU A 90 1.55 12.30 3.10
N ALA A 91 0.42 12.07 3.77
CA ALA A 91 -0.88 12.38 3.20
C ALA A 91 -1.10 13.87 2.95
N GLU A 92 -0.63 14.73 3.88
CA GLU A 92 -0.63 16.19 3.70
C GLU A 92 0.21 16.62 2.51
N TYR A 93 1.44 16.11 2.40
CA TYR A 93 2.31 16.39 1.28
C TYR A 93 1.66 16.00 -0.05
N VAL A 94 1.10 14.77 -0.12
CA VAL A 94 0.43 14.29 -1.34
C VAL A 94 -0.74 15.19 -1.69
N LEU A 95 -1.60 15.59 -0.75
CA LEU A 95 -2.73 16.46 -1.05
C LEU A 95 -2.31 17.85 -1.50
N ALA A 96 -1.33 18.44 -0.82
CA ALA A 96 -0.88 19.80 -1.13
C ALA A 96 -0.16 19.88 -2.49
N ASN A 97 0.46 18.79 -2.93
CA ASN A 97 1.30 18.77 -4.12
C ASN A 97 0.73 17.95 -5.29
N SER A 98 -0.50 17.46 -5.18
CA SER A 98 -1.17 16.69 -6.24
C SER A 98 -2.29 17.49 -6.89
N LYS A 99 -2.68 17.05 -8.09
CA LYS A 99 -3.87 17.58 -8.78
C LYS A 99 -5.00 16.57 -8.68
N THR A 100 -6.21 17.05 -8.46
CA THR A 100 -7.42 16.21 -8.56
C THR A 100 -7.92 16.24 -10.00
N LYS A 101 -8.25 15.07 -10.55
CA LYS A 101 -8.90 14.91 -11.85
C LYS A 101 -10.40 14.78 -11.71
#